data_AF-A0AAD7ADR3-F1
#
_entry.id   AF-A0AAD7ADR3-F1
#
_cell.length_a   1.000
_cell.length_b   1.000
_cell.length_c   1.000
_cell.angle_alpha   90.00
_cell.angle_beta   90.00
_cell.angle_gamma   90.00
#
_symmetry.space_group_name_H-M   'P 1'
#
loop_
_entity.id
_entity.type
_entity.pdbx_description
1 polymer ?
#
loop_
_entity_poly.entity_id
_entity_poly.type
_entity_poly.pdbx_seq_one_letter_code
_entity_poly.pdbx_strand_id
1 'polypeptide(L)'
;MATVPPQELEEVLRLLADARTTNELAVATLTAVVLDHIVTFPDEVNLIWTSRWNIAKITYIWIRYFTLLVLCVYISLMLKAERSDRLCGYFSLGETIISTIIVVSADFVLILRVWILYGRSRRLLYFMVLLIPK
;
A
#
# COMPACT_ATOMS: atom_id res chain seq x y z
N MET A 1 -14.75 -23.80 -35.90
CA MET A 1 -14.54 -24.02 -34.46
C MET A 1 -13.18 -24.69 -34.31
N ALA A 2 -12.12 -23.91 -34.05
CA ALA A 2 -10.80 -24.48 -33.79
C ALA A 2 -10.85 -25.12 -32.40
N THR A 3 -10.60 -26.42 -32.32
CA THR A 3 -10.47 -27.14 -31.06
C THR A 3 -9.17 -26.69 -30.39
N VAL A 4 -9.30 -25.84 -29.37
CA VAL A 4 -8.19 -25.43 -28.50
C VAL A 4 -7.57 -26.71 -27.91
N PRO A 5 -6.24 -26.90 -28.00
CA PRO A 5 -5.60 -28.07 -27.43
C PRO A 5 -5.84 -28.11 -25.91
N PRO A 6 -6.05 -29.30 -25.33
CA PRO A 6 -6.46 -29.44 -23.92
C PRO A 6 -5.46 -28.83 -22.92
N GLN A 7 -4.18 -28.73 -23.30
CA GLN A 7 -3.13 -28.11 -22.48
C GLN A 7 -3.34 -26.60 -22.28
N GLU A 8 -3.63 -25.87 -23.35
CA GLU A 8 -3.89 -24.41 -23.31
C GLU A 8 -5.16 -24.10 -22.51
N LEU A 9 -6.17 -24.98 -22.59
CA LEU A 9 -7.41 -24.81 -21.84
C LEU A 9 -7.20 -24.91 -20.33
N GLU A 10 -6.37 -25.87 -19.87
CA GLU A 10 -6.04 -25.99 -18.45
C GLU A 10 -5.28 -24.78 -17.92
N GLU A 11 -4.35 -24.23 -18.70
CA GLU A 11 -3.61 -23.02 -18.32
C GLU A 11 -4.52 -21.81 -18.19
N VAL A 12 -5.40 -21.57 -19.17
CA VAL A 12 -6.38 -20.48 -19.10
C VAL A 12 -7.32 -20.65 -17.92
N LEU A 13 -7.78 -21.87 -17.63
CA LEU A 13 -8.64 -22.14 -16.47
C LEU A 13 -7.92 -21.85 -15.14
N ARG A 14 -6.64 -22.20 -15.02
CA ARG A 14 -5.82 -21.88 -13.83
C ARG A 14 -5.67 -20.38 -13.65
N LEU A 15 -5.35 -19.66 -14.72
CA LEU A 15 -5.23 -18.19 -14.69
C LEU A 15 -6.54 -17.50 -14.28
N LEU A 16 -7.68 -17.98 -14.79
CA LEU A 16 -8.99 -17.46 -14.40
C LEU A 16 -9.33 -17.75 -12.93
N ALA A 17 -9.02 -18.96 -12.45
CA ALA A 17 -9.24 -19.32 -11.05
C ALA A 17 -8.38 -18.47 -10.10
N ASP A 18 -7.12 -18.23 -10.47
CA ASP A 18 -6.17 -17.43 -9.69
C ASP A 18 -6.58 -15.94 -9.68
N ALA A 19 -6.97 -15.39 -10.84
CA ALA A 19 -7.50 -14.03 -10.94
C ALA A 19 -8.77 -13.84 -10.11
N ARG A 20 -9.68 -14.83 -10.11
CA ARG A 20 -10.89 -14.78 -9.31
C ARG A 20 -10.59 -14.78 -7.82
N THR A 21 -9.71 -15.68 -7.38
CA THR A 21 -9.27 -15.77 -5.97
C THR A 21 -8.64 -14.45 -5.52
N THR A 22 -7.79 -13.87 -6.35
CA THR A 22 -7.14 -12.57 -6.08
C THR A 22 -8.17 -11.45 -5.93
N ASN A 23 -9.19 -11.39 -6.80
CA ASN A 23 -10.24 -10.38 -6.71
C ASN A 23 -11.09 -10.52 -5.44
N GLU A 24 -11.47 -11.74 -5.07
CA GLU A 24 -12.24 -12.00 -3.85
C GLU A 24 -11.43 -11.61 -2.60
N LEU A 25 -10.15 -11.97 -2.56
CA LEU A 25 -9.23 -11.59 -1.48
C LEU A 25 -9.01 -10.08 -1.41
N ALA A 26 -8.90 -9.39 -2.55
CA ALA A 26 -8.70 -7.95 -2.58
C ALA A 26 -9.90 -7.20 -2.01
N VAL A 27 -11.13 -7.62 -2.35
CA VAL A 27 -12.37 -7.06 -1.80
C VAL A 27 -12.48 -7.33 -0.29
N ALA A 28 -12.15 -8.54 0.16
CA ALA A 28 -12.11 -8.88 1.58
C ALA A 28 -11.10 -8.00 2.35
N THR A 29 -9.90 -7.81 1.78
CA THR A 29 -8.84 -6.98 2.36
C THR A 29 -9.29 -5.52 2.46
N LEU A 30 -9.89 -4.95 1.41
CA LEU A 30 -10.44 -3.59 1.45
C LEU A 30 -11.48 -3.43 2.56
N THR A 31 -12.39 -4.39 2.66
CA THR A 31 -13.43 -4.36 3.69
C THR A 31 -12.81 -4.37 5.09
N ALA A 32 -11.81 -5.22 5.32
CA ALA A 32 -11.08 -5.28 6.59
C ALA A 32 -10.36 -3.96 6.90
N VAL A 33 -9.66 -3.38 5.92
CA VAL A 33 -8.92 -2.10 6.10
C VAL A 33 -9.87 -0.93 6.37
N VAL A 34 -11.02 -0.90 5.69
CA VAL A 34 -12.06 0.13 5.93
C VAL A 34 -12.68 -0.04 7.31
N LEU A 35 -12.96 -1.27 7.74
CA LEU A 35 -13.47 -1.54 9.09
C LEU A 35 -12.47 -1.12 10.17
N ASP A 36 -11.20 -1.47 10.01
CA ASP A 36 -10.13 -1.06 10.93
C ASP A 36 -10.05 0.49 11.00
N HIS A 37 -10.25 1.16 9.86
CA HIS A 37 -10.34 2.61 9.82
C HIS A 37 -11.48 3.18 10.65
N ILE A 38 -12.69 2.66 10.46
CA ILE A 38 -13.89 3.13 11.15
C ILE A 38 -13.75 2.92 12.65
N VAL A 39 -13.22 1.77 13.07
CA VAL A 39 -13.04 1.42 14.49
C VAL A 39 -12.02 2.33 15.17
N THR A 40 -10.92 2.65 14.51
CA THR A 40 -9.86 3.47 15.10
C THR A 40 -10.06 4.98 14.94
N PHE A 41 -10.95 5.42 14.04
CA PHE A 41 -11.28 6.83 13.82
C PHE A 41 -11.66 7.65 15.07
N PRO A 42 -12.54 7.18 15.99
CA PRO A 42 -12.87 7.94 17.20
C PRO A 42 -11.66 8.20 18.10
N ASP A 43 -10.75 7.24 18.20
CA ASP A 43 -9.51 7.39 18.96
C ASP A 43 -8.55 8.35 18.26
N GLU A 44 -8.47 8.32 16.92
CA GLU A 44 -7.67 9.27 16.15
C GLU A 44 -8.13 10.71 16.34
N VAL A 45 -9.43 10.97 16.31
CA VAL A 45 -9.97 12.33 16.52
C VAL A 45 -9.64 12.81 17.94
N ASN A 46 -9.76 11.95 18.95
CA ASN A 46 -9.48 12.35 20.32
C ASN A 46 -7.98 12.53 20.62
N LEU A 47 -7.11 11.66 20.09
CA LEU A 47 -5.66 11.69 20.39
C LEU A 47 -4.84 12.54 19.41
N ILE A 48 -5.18 12.51 18.12
CA ILE A 48 -4.35 13.07 17.06
C ILE A 48 -4.85 14.47 16.69
N TRP A 49 -6.16 14.68 16.58
CA TRP A 49 -6.68 15.99 16.16
C TRP A 49 -6.52 17.07 17.22
N THR A 50 -6.62 16.72 18.50
CA THR A 50 -6.37 17.64 19.63
C THR A 50 -4.88 17.92 19.88
N SER A 51 -3.98 17.07 19.37
CA SER A 51 -2.55 17.19 19.57
C SER A 51 -1.89 18.18 18.59
N ARG A 52 -0.84 18.86 19.06
CA ARG A 52 -0.08 19.85 18.29
C ARG A 52 0.45 19.24 16.99
N TRP A 53 0.46 20.02 15.92
CA TRP A 53 1.03 19.60 14.63
C TRP A 53 2.49 19.17 14.81
N ASN A 54 2.73 17.88 14.72
CA ASN A 54 4.04 17.25 14.75
C ASN A 54 4.25 16.45 13.47
N ILE A 55 5.49 16.26 13.05
CA ILE A 55 5.87 15.47 11.87
C ILE A 55 5.26 14.07 11.96
N ALA A 56 5.22 13.47 13.16
CA ALA A 56 4.57 12.18 13.40
C ALA A 56 3.06 12.15 13.02
N LYS A 57 2.32 13.24 13.24
CA LYS A 57 0.91 13.36 12.86
C LYS A 57 0.75 13.41 11.35
N ILE A 58 1.60 14.19 10.66
CA ILE A 58 1.60 14.29 9.20
C ILE A 58 1.91 12.93 8.57
N THR A 59 2.97 12.25 9.03
CA THR A 59 3.36 10.96 8.45
C THR A 59 2.34 9.87 8.74
N TYR A 60 1.70 9.90 9.91
CA TYR A 60 0.62 8.96 10.23
C TYR A 60 -0.59 9.14 9.31
N ILE A 61 -1.07 10.39 9.15
CA ILE A 61 -2.17 10.71 8.22
C ILE A 61 -1.76 10.34 6.80
N TRP A 62 -0.53 10.67 6.39
CA TRP A 62 -0.02 10.34 5.06
C TRP A 62 -0.10 8.85 4.79
N ILE A 63 0.55 8.01 5.61
CA ILE A 63 0.56 6.56 5.40
C ILE A 63 -0.87 6.02 5.37
N ARG A 64 -1.70 6.42 6.34
CA ARG A 64 -3.03 5.86 6.52
C ARG A 64 -3.98 6.19 5.37
N TYR A 65 -4.10 7.46 4.99
CA TYR A 65 -5.00 7.86 3.91
C TYR A 65 -4.44 7.54 2.52
N PHE A 66 -3.11 7.59 2.34
CA PHE A 66 -2.47 7.20 1.08
C PHE A 66 -2.65 5.71 0.81
N THR A 67 -2.45 4.84 1.81
CA THR A 67 -2.67 3.39 1.65
C THR A 67 -4.11 3.07 1.28
N LEU A 68 -5.11 3.73 1.90
CA LEU A 68 -6.51 3.56 1.51
C LEU A 68 -6.77 3.98 0.06
N LEU A 69 -6.27 5.14 -0.35
CA LEU A 69 -6.45 5.65 -1.70
C LEU A 69 -5.84 4.69 -2.73
N VAL A 70 -4.63 4.21 -2.48
CA VAL A 70 -3.93 3.23 -3.32
C VAL A 70 -4.74 1.94 -3.42
N LEU A 71 -5.22 1.41 -2.30
CA LEU A 71 -5.98 0.15 -2.28
C LEU A 71 -7.31 0.27 -3.06
N CYS A 72 -8.02 1.39 -2.91
CA CYS A 72 -9.23 1.68 -3.69
C CYS A 72 -8.94 1.73 -5.19
N VAL A 73 -7.87 2.44 -5.60
CA VAL A 73 -7.47 2.53 -7.01
C VAL A 73 -7.08 1.15 -7.55
N TYR A 74 -6.28 0.39 -6.80
CA TYR A 74 -5.85 -0.96 -7.15
C TYR A 74 -7.04 -1.89 -7.43
N ILE A 75 -8.00 -1.94 -6.51
CA ILE A 75 -9.18 -2.80 -6.63
C ILE A 75 -10.08 -2.34 -7.77
N SER A 76 -10.28 -1.03 -7.94
CA SER A 76 -11.07 -0.49 -9.05
C SER A 76 -10.49 -0.84 -10.42
N LEU A 77 -9.18 -1.04 -10.52
CA LEU A 77 -8.49 -1.48 -11.73
C LEU A 77 -8.53 -3.00 -11.89
N MET A 78 -8.44 -3.76 -10.80
CA MET A 78 -8.53 -5.23 -10.82
C MET A 78 -9.92 -5.75 -11.18
N LEU A 79 -10.98 -5.04 -10.77
CA LEU A 79 -12.37 -5.40 -11.09
C LEU A 79 -12.78 -5.10 -12.54
N LYS A 80 -11.99 -4.33 -13.30
CA LYS A 80 -12.31 -4.00 -14.69
C LYS A 80 -12.00 -5.20 -15.60
N ALA A 81 -13.05 -5.72 -16.24
CA ALA A 81 -12.99 -6.89 -17.12
C ALA A 81 -12.21 -6.64 -18.43
N GLU A 82 -12.18 -5.39 -18.94
CA GLU A 82 -11.42 -5.02 -20.12
C GLU A 82 -10.13 -4.30 -19.73
N ARG A 83 -9.03 -5.04 -19.63
CA ARG A 83 -7.69 -4.45 -19.51
C ARG A 83 -7.08 -4.25 -20.89
N SER A 84 -6.77 -3.00 -21.20
CA SER A 84 -5.88 -2.66 -22.33
C SER A 84 -4.44 -2.97 -21.94
N ASP A 85 -3.66 -3.63 -22.81
CA ASP A 85 -2.26 -4.02 -22.55
C ASP A 85 -1.38 -2.84 -22.08
N ARG A 86 -1.66 -1.64 -22.59
CA ARG A 86 -0.95 -0.41 -22.20
C ARG A 86 -1.19 -0.03 -20.74
N LEU A 87 -2.40 -0.25 -20.23
CA LEU A 87 -2.74 0.04 -18.84
C LEU A 87 -2.02 -0.91 -17.89
N CYS A 88 -1.74 -2.15 -18.30
CA CYS A 88 -1.01 -3.12 -17.49
C CYS A 88 0.43 -2.67 -17.21
N GLY A 89 1.11 -2.10 -18.22
CA GLY A 89 2.46 -1.56 -18.05
C GLY A 89 2.53 -0.37 -17.11
N TYR A 90 1.63 0.62 -17.28
CA TYR A 90 1.56 1.77 -16.38
C TYR A 90 1.17 1.38 -14.95
N PHE A 91 0.28 0.40 -14.81
CA PHE A 91 -0.13 -0.10 -13.50
C PHE A 91 1.02 -0.75 -12.75
N SER A 92 1.79 -1.63 -13.40
CA SER A 92 2.92 -2.31 -12.77
C SER A 92 4.04 -1.34 -12.35
N LEU A 93 4.33 -0.33 -13.18
CA LEU A 93 5.26 0.75 -12.81
C LEU A 93 4.72 1.60 -11.67
N GLY A 94 3.43 1.95 -11.71
CA GLY A 94 2.76 2.71 -10.65
C GLY A 94 2.81 1.98 -9.31
N GLU A 95 2.50 0.68 -9.30
CA GLU A 95 2.56 -0.17 -8.11
C GLU A 95 3.96 -0.19 -7.49
N THR A 96 4.99 -0.35 -8.31
CA THR A 96 6.38 -0.36 -7.84
C THR A 96 6.77 0.96 -7.18
N ILE A 97 6.41 2.09 -7.81
CA ILE A 97 6.69 3.44 -7.30
C ILE A 97 5.94 3.67 -5.98
N ILE A 98 4.66 3.31 -5.93
CA ILE A 98 3.79 3.48 -4.76
C ILE A 98 4.32 2.65 -3.58
N SER A 99 4.68 1.38 -3.82
CA SER A 99 5.26 0.51 -2.80
C SER A 99 6.53 1.10 -2.21
N THR A 100 7.42 1.62 -3.08
CA THR A 100 8.66 2.30 -2.66
C THR A 100 8.37 3.51 -1.77
N ILE A 101 7.37 4.34 -2.13
CA ILE A 101 6.99 5.51 -1.34
C ILE A 101 6.51 5.10 0.06
N ILE A 102 5.72 4.03 0.17
CA ILE A 102 5.21 3.53 1.45
C ILE A 102 6.37 3.05 2.33
N VAL A 103 7.30 2.27 1.77
CA VAL A 103 8.48 1.77 2.50
C VAL A 103 9.35 2.91 3.01
N VAL A 104 9.70 3.87 2.14
CA VAL A 104 10.51 5.04 2.52
C VAL A 104 9.80 5.87 3.60
N SER A 105 8.47 6.00 3.52
CA SER A 105 7.68 6.70 4.54
C SER A 105 7.73 5.97 5.88
N ALA A 106 7.65 4.63 5.90
CA ALA A 106 7.73 3.83 7.11
C ALA A 106 9.13 3.93 7.76
N ASP A 107 10.19 3.85 6.96
CA ASP A 107 11.58 4.03 7.42
C ASP A 107 11.78 5.40 8.03
N PHE A 108 11.23 6.44 7.41
CA PHE A 108 11.29 7.80 7.93
C PHE A 108 10.63 7.91 9.32
N VAL A 109 9.48 7.26 9.55
CA VAL A 109 8.84 7.21 10.89
C VAL A 109 9.73 6.52 11.91
N LEU A 110 10.33 5.38 11.53
CA LEU A 110 11.23 4.63 12.42
C LEU A 110 12.43 5.47 12.82
N ILE A 111 13.09 6.12 11.86
CA ILE A 111 14.23 7.02 12.11
C ILE A 111 13.81 8.18 13.01
N LEU A 112 12.65 8.79 12.77
CA LEU A 112 12.17 9.90 13.57
C LEU A 112 11.92 9.49 15.03
N ARG A 113 11.34 8.31 15.26
CA ARG A 113 11.15 7.77 16.62
C ARG A 113 12.48 7.50 17.32
N VAL A 114 13.43 6.88 16.63
CA VAL A 114 14.78 6.62 17.16
C VAL A 114 15.49 7.94 17.49
N TRP A 115 15.36 8.95 16.63
CA TRP A 115 15.97 10.26 16.83
C TRP A 115 15.43 11.01 18.05
N ILE A 116 14.12 10.91 18.29
CA ILE A 116 13.49 11.45 19.50
C ILE A 116 14.02 10.72 20.74
N LEU A 117 14.09 9.38 20.69
CA LEU A 117 14.57 8.56 21.81
C LEU A 117 16.04 8.84 22.18
N TYR A 118 16.88 9.12 21.19
CA TYR A 118 18.31 9.43 21.36
C TYR A 118 18.61 10.91 21.60
N GLY A 119 17.63 11.70 22.03
CA GLY A 119 17.87 13.08 22.47
C GLY A 119 18.31 14.02 21.34
N ARG A 120 17.76 13.86 20.13
CA ARG A 120 17.90 14.84 19.03
C ARG A 120 19.33 14.97 18.45
N SER A 121 20.21 13.98 18.66
CA SER A 121 21.58 14.03 18.15
C SER A 121 21.63 13.84 16.62
N ARG A 122 22.13 14.85 15.88
CA ARG A 122 22.13 14.85 14.40
C ARG A 122 23.06 13.80 13.77
N ARG A 123 24.00 13.24 14.54
CA ARG A 123 24.96 12.22 14.09
C ARG A 123 24.28 10.89 13.74
N LEU A 124 23.22 10.52 14.46
CA LEU A 124 22.42 9.31 14.19
C LEU A 124 21.62 9.43 12.89
N LEU A 125 21.15 10.63 12.53
CA LEU A 125 20.41 10.85 11.29
C LEU A 125 21.29 10.59 10.06
N TYR A 126 22.52 11.12 10.06
CA TYR A 126 23.48 10.86 8.99
C TYR A 126 23.90 9.38 8.94
N PHE A 127 24.09 8.72 10.09
CA PHE A 127 24.39 7.30 10.13
C PHE A 127 23.25 6.43 9.58
N MET A 128 22.00 6.73 9.90
CA MET A 128 20.85 5.95 9.42
C MET A 128 20.54 6.19 7.93
N VAL A 129 20.71 7.42 7.43
CA VAL A 129 20.58 7.70 5.99
C VAL A 129 21.71 7.03 5.19
N LEU A 130 22.90 6.89 5.78
CA LEU A 130 24.01 6.14 5.18
C LEU A 130 23.78 4.61 5.23
N LEU A 131 23.10 4.12 6.27
CA LEU A 131 22.89 2.69 6.50
C LEU A 131 21.82 2.09 5.58
N ILE A 132 20.81 2.84 5.12
CA ILE A 132 19.85 2.38 4.11
C ILE A 132 20.65 2.18 2.81
N PRO A 133 21.07 0.95 2.47
CA PRO A 133 21.71 0.70 1.20
C PRO A 133 20.60 0.69 0.15
N LYS A 134 20.93 1.13 -1.06
CA LYS A 134 20.01 1.10 -2.20
C LYS A 134 19.56 -0.32 -2.51
#